data_AF-A0AAW2X2Q7-F1
#
_entry.id   AF-A0AAW2X2Q7-F1
#
_cell.length_a   1.000
_cell.length_b   1.000
_cell.length_c   1.000
_cell.angle_alpha   90.00
_cell.angle_beta   90.00
_cell.angle_gamma   90.00
#
_symmetry.space_group_name_H-M   'P 1'
#
loop_
_entity.id
_entity.type
_entity.pdbx_description
1 polymer ?
#
loop_
_entity_poly.entity_id
_entity_poly.type
_entity_poly.pdbx_seq_one_letter_code
_entity_poly.pdbx_strand_id
1 'polypeptide(L)'
;VASQLTQQKEFNLTKPTAYHCDIFLLGVMTLICGLQGFPPSNGVFPQSLIHTRVLQSLRSKLFEIKWSSVQEKEGMKEQVSHTEIYKRMRDVFVEMDSAPTVTSCGERAGRLEGSLVKHDNKGESNGKFDPEKRIDLHLPVRVNEQKVSNFLQSVAVGLAICIMSMIKMIPTSILWGYFAYMGSESLPDNQFWERMLMLLVPPRRRFK
;
A
#
# COMPACT_ATOMS: atom_id res chain seq x y z
N VAL A 1 5.09 -1.48 -18.70
CA VAL A 1 3.84 -0.90 -18.14
C VAL A 1 3.64 -1.25 -16.67
N ALA A 2 3.48 -2.52 -16.25
CA ALA A 2 3.22 -2.85 -14.84
C ALA A 2 4.33 -2.32 -13.91
N SER A 3 5.60 -2.63 -14.22
CA SER A 3 6.77 -2.14 -13.50
C SER A 3 6.86 -0.59 -13.48
N GLN A 4 6.47 0.08 -14.57
CA GLN A 4 6.46 1.55 -14.60
C GLN A 4 5.35 2.16 -13.72
N LEU A 5 4.20 1.50 -13.60
CA LEU A 5 3.09 1.97 -12.78
C LEU A 5 3.34 1.73 -11.28
N THR A 6 4.05 0.66 -10.91
CA THR A 6 4.45 0.42 -9.51
C THR A 6 5.66 1.27 -9.11
N GLN A 7 6.47 1.71 -10.07
CA GLN A 7 7.66 2.54 -9.84
C GLN A 7 7.40 4.04 -10.05
N GLN A 8 6.14 4.48 -9.93
CA GLN A 8 5.83 5.91 -9.93
C GLN A 8 6.56 6.62 -8.77
N LYS A 9 6.96 7.88 -8.99
CA LYS A 9 7.66 8.69 -7.98
C LYS A 9 6.86 8.82 -6.68
N GLU A 10 5.54 8.67 -6.76
CA GLU A 10 4.58 8.67 -5.65
C GLU A 10 4.87 7.58 -4.61
N PHE A 11 5.35 6.40 -5.03
CA PHE A 11 5.61 5.26 -4.14
C PHE A 11 7.01 5.26 -3.51
N ASN A 12 7.90 6.13 -3.99
CA ASN A 12 9.25 6.37 -3.47
C ASN A 12 10.02 5.10 -3.04
N LEU A 13 10.25 4.18 -3.99
CA LEU A 13 10.91 2.90 -3.72
C LEU A 13 12.38 3.07 -3.28
N THR A 14 12.85 2.19 -2.39
CA THR A 14 14.23 2.19 -1.89
C THR A 14 15.27 1.74 -2.90
N LYS A 15 14.89 0.92 -3.88
CA LYS A 15 15.82 0.28 -4.82
C LYS A 15 15.73 0.92 -6.21
N PRO A 16 16.84 0.97 -6.96
CA PRO A 16 16.83 1.46 -8.33
C PRO A 16 16.04 0.51 -9.24
N THR A 17 15.38 1.10 -10.23
CA THR A 17 14.55 0.38 -11.20
C THR A 17 15.41 -0.39 -12.19
N ALA A 18 15.11 -1.68 -12.42
CA ALA A 18 15.87 -2.55 -13.33
C ALA A 18 14.99 -3.18 -14.43
N TYR A 19 14.36 -2.34 -15.26
CA TYR A 19 13.40 -2.79 -16.30
C TYR A 19 13.97 -3.81 -17.29
N HIS A 20 15.25 -3.68 -17.66
CA HIS A 20 15.89 -4.57 -18.63
C HIS A 20 16.00 -6.01 -18.09
N CYS A 21 16.34 -6.15 -16.81
CA CYS A 21 16.41 -7.45 -16.15
C CYS A 21 15.03 -8.11 -16.07
N ASP A 22 13.98 -7.33 -15.77
CA ASP A 22 12.61 -7.84 -15.71
C ASP A 22 12.13 -8.35 -17.07
N ILE A 23 12.40 -7.61 -18.15
CA ILE A 23 12.03 -8.00 -19.52
C ILE A 23 12.80 -9.25 -19.95
N PHE A 24 14.10 -9.30 -19.68
CA PHE A 24 14.93 -10.47 -20.00
C PHE A 24 14.45 -11.72 -19.26
N LEU A 25 14.21 -11.59 -17.95
CA LEU A 25 13.72 -12.69 -17.11
C LEU A 25 12.33 -13.16 -17.57
N LEU A 26 11.43 -12.23 -17.90
CA LEU A 26 10.12 -12.55 -18.46
C LEU A 26 10.25 -13.33 -19.76
N GLY A 27 11.14 -12.91 -20.66
CA GLY A 27 11.43 -13.61 -21.92
C GLY A 27 11.89 -15.05 -21.69
N VAL A 28 12.86 -15.26 -20.79
CA VAL A 28 13.35 -16.61 -20.45
C VAL A 28 12.24 -17.47 -19.84
N MET A 29 11.46 -16.93 -18.90
CA MET A 29 10.35 -17.67 -18.28
C MET A 29 9.26 -18.03 -19.29
N THR A 30 8.92 -17.12 -20.22
CA THR A 30 7.94 -17.42 -21.28
C THR A 30 8.43 -18.49 -22.25
N LEU A 31 9.73 -18.55 -22.54
CA LEU A 31 10.32 -19.61 -23.34
C LEU A 31 10.18 -20.98 -22.64
N ILE A 32 10.48 -21.04 -21.34
CA ILE A 32 10.32 -22.26 -20.54
C ILE A 32 8.85 -22.69 -20.47
N CYS A 33 7.93 -21.76 -20.21
CA CYS A 33 6.49 -22.04 -20.19
C CYS A 33 5.99 -22.53 -21.56
N GLY A 34 6.48 -21.93 -22.66
CA GLY A 34 6.13 -22.34 -24.03
C GLY A 34 6.60 -23.76 -24.35
N LEU A 35 7.80 -24.15 -23.92
CA LEU A 35 8.31 -25.52 -24.08
C LEU A 35 7.51 -26.55 -23.26
N GLN A 36 6.99 -26.15 -22.09
CA GLN A 36 6.19 -27.02 -21.21
C GLN A 36 4.68 -27.01 -21.55
N GLY A 37 4.23 -26.15 -22.46
CA GLY A 37 2.81 -25.99 -22.82
C GLY A 37 1.98 -25.22 -21.79
N PHE A 38 2.61 -24.51 -20.85
CA PHE A 38 1.92 -23.66 -19.88
C PHE A 38 1.63 -22.27 -20.47
N PRO A 39 0.53 -21.62 -20.04
CA PRO A 39 0.26 -20.25 -20.45
C PRO A 39 1.39 -19.31 -20.01
N PRO A 40 1.74 -18.30 -20.81
CA PRO A 40 2.78 -17.35 -20.45
C PRO A 40 2.39 -16.55 -19.21
N SER A 41 3.33 -16.41 -18.27
CA SER A 41 3.17 -15.54 -17.11
C SER A 41 3.22 -14.08 -17.55
N ASN A 42 2.27 -13.26 -17.11
CA ASN A 42 2.22 -11.82 -17.38
C ASN A 42 2.21 -11.04 -16.06
N GLY A 43 2.83 -9.86 -16.07
CA GLY A 43 2.73 -8.93 -14.95
C GLY A 43 1.29 -8.43 -14.79
N VAL A 44 0.62 -8.84 -13.72
CA VAL A 44 -0.79 -8.50 -13.46
C VAL A 44 -0.89 -7.05 -12.97
N PHE A 45 -1.52 -6.19 -13.78
CA PHE A 45 -1.62 -4.75 -13.52
C PHE A 45 -2.32 -4.41 -12.19
N PRO A 46 -3.57 -4.81 -11.94
CA PRO A 46 -4.27 -4.43 -10.70
C PRO A 46 -3.58 -4.99 -9.46
N GLN A 47 -3.09 -6.23 -9.52
CA GLN A 47 -2.49 -6.90 -8.37
C GLN A 47 -1.17 -6.25 -7.93
N SER A 48 -0.29 -5.91 -8.88
CA SER A 48 0.99 -5.27 -8.57
C SER A 48 0.82 -3.86 -7.99
N LEU A 49 -0.20 -3.13 -8.43
CA LEU A 49 -0.56 -1.83 -7.89
C LEU A 49 -1.15 -1.92 -6.48
N ILE A 50 -2.13 -2.80 -6.28
CA ILE A 50 -2.77 -3.00 -4.96
C ILE A 50 -1.71 -3.42 -3.92
N HIS A 51 -0.80 -4.32 -4.28
CA HIS A 51 0.26 -4.77 -3.37
C HIS A 51 1.14 -3.61 -2.89
N THR A 52 1.55 -2.74 -3.82
CA THR A 52 2.39 -1.58 -3.51
C THR A 52 1.64 -0.54 -2.68
N ARG A 53 0.35 -0.30 -2.99
CA ARG A 53 -0.54 0.62 -2.25
C ARG A 53 -0.81 0.16 -0.83
N VAL A 54 -1.13 -1.12 -0.63
CA VAL A 54 -1.36 -1.69 0.70
C VAL A 54 -0.09 -1.59 1.54
N LEU A 55 1.07 -1.81 0.94
CA LEU A 55 2.33 -1.70 1.66
C LEU A 55 2.65 -0.24 2.04
N GLN A 56 2.34 0.72 1.18
CA GLN A 56 2.44 2.14 1.50
C GLN A 56 1.51 2.52 2.65
N SER A 57 0.22 2.18 2.57
CA SER A 57 -0.74 2.54 3.62
C SER A 57 -0.44 1.88 4.96
N LEU A 58 0.02 0.63 4.95
CA LEU A 58 0.45 -0.08 6.15
C LEU A 58 1.70 0.58 6.74
N ARG A 59 2.65 1.00 5.91
CA ARG A 59 3.85 1.69 6.35
C ARG A 59 3.56 3.08 6.92
N SER A 60 2.63 3.83 6.33
CA SER A 60 2.16 5.12 6.88
C SER A 60 1.54 4.93 8.27
N LYS A 61 0.64 3.96 8.43
CA LYS A 61 0.04 3.64 9.73
C LYS A 61 1.07 3.21 10.76
N LEU A 62 2.03 2.38 10.37
CA LEU A 62 3.12 1.97 11.26
C LEU A 62 3.97 3.16 11.70
N PHE A 63 4.20 4.11 10.79
CA PHE A 63 4.91 5.34 11.10
C PHE A 63 4.15 6.19 12.12
N GLU A 64 2.85 6.40 11.93
CA GLU A 64 1.99 7.14 12.87
C GLU A 64 2.01 6.52 14.27
N ILE A 65 1.89 5.19 14.37
CA ILE A 65 1.94 4.47 15.66
C ILE A 65 3.30 4.64 16.33
N LYS A 66 4.38 4.57 15.55
CA LYS A 66 5.72 4.72 16.12
C LYS A 66 5.95 6.16 16.57
N TRP A 67 5.52 7.12 15.77
CA TRP A 67 5.57 8.54 16.05
C TRP A 67 4.82 8.88 17.35
N SER A 68 3.58 8.41 17.51
CA SER A 68 2.81 8.63 18.74
C SER A 68 3.47 8.00 19.98
N SER A 69 4.06 6.81 19.83
CA SER A 69 4.78 6.15 20.94
C SER A 69 6.05 6.89 21.37
N VAL A 70 6.72 7.60 20.45
CA VAL A 70 7.89 8.43 20.76
C VAL A 70 7.45 9.73 21.43
N GLN A 71 6.36 10.34 20.93
CA GLN A 71 5.78 11.54 21.52
C GLN A 71 5.35 11.33 22.98
N GLU A 72 4.76 10.16 23.29
CA GLU A 72 4.38 9.79 24.66
C GLU A 72 5.61 9.57 25.57
N LYS A 73 6.65 8.88 25.09
CA LYS A 73 7.89 8.64 25.84
C LYS A 73 8.66 9.91 26.16
N GLU A 74 8.63 10.89 25.26
CA GLU A 74 9.39 12.14 25.39
C GLU A 74 8.60 13.26 26.09
N GLY A 75 7.32 13.06 26.40
CA GLY A 75 6.51 14.02 27.14
C GLY A 75 6.46 15.40 26.49
N MET A 76 6.24 15.46 25.17
CA MET A 76 6.32 16.71 24.40
C MET A 76 5.34 17.78 24.92
N LYS A 77 5.89 18.88 25.46
CA LYS A 77 5.15 20.10 25.74
C LYS A 77 4.95 20.90 24.46
N GLU A 78 3.82 21.59 24.33
CA GLU A 78 3.34 22.35 23.16
C GLU A 78 4.31 23.39 22.52
N GLN A 79 5.52 23.60 23.07
CA GLN A 79 6.48 24.63 22.63
C GLN A 79 7.74 24.08 21.91
N VAL A 80 7.67 22.92 21.26
CA VAL A 80 8.82 22.38 20.52
C VAL A 80 9.00 23.12 19.19
N SER A 81 10.21 23.59 18.92
CA SER A 81 10.60 24.24 17.66
C SER A 81 10.34 23.32 16.45
N HIS A 82 9.76 23.85 15.37
CA HIS A 82 9.45 23.08 14.15
C HIS A 82 10.67 22.31 13.60
N THR A 83 11.87 22.88 13.65
CA THR A 83 13.10 22.23 13.21
C THR A 83 13.44 20.98 14.02
N GLU A 84 13.11 20.98 15.31
CA GLU A 84 13.35 19.86 16.22
C GLU A 84 12.33 18.73 15.98
N ILE A 85 11.07 19.07 15.71
CA ILE A 85 10.03 18.11 15.32
C ILE A 85 10.45 17.36 14.04
N TYR A 86 10.92 18.09 13.02
CA TYR A 86 11.39 17.47 11.76
C TYR A 86 12.60 16.55 11.96
N LYS A 87 13.54 16.91 12.85
CA LYS A 87 14.69 16.04 13.17
C LYS A 87 14.24 14.74 13.81
N ARG A 88 13.40 14.81 14.84
CA ARG A 88 12.87 13.61 15.51
C ARG A 88 12.05 12.75 14.58
N MET A 89 11.23 13.37 13.74
CA MET A 89 10.44 12.67 12.74
C MET A 89 11.33 11.93 11.74
N ARG A 90 12.44 12.56 11.33
CA ARG A 90 13.46 11.96 10.49
C ARG A 90 14.18 10.81 11.21
N ASP A 91 14.45 10.94 12.51
CA ASP A 91 15.10 9.90 13.31
C ASP A 91 14.21 8.66 13.45
N VAL A 92 12.91 8.85 13.74
CA VAL A 92 11.91 7.76 13.75
C VAL A 92 11.86 7.06 12.40
N PHE A 93 11.91 7.84 11.32
CA PHE A 93 11.91 7.32 9.97
C PHE A 93 13.17 6.50 9.65
N VAL A 94 14.36 6.97 10.06
CA VAL A 94 15.63 6.22 9.93
C VAL A 94 15.61 4.95 10.78
N GLU A 95 15.04 4.99 11.99
CA GLU A 95 14.90 3.84 12.87
C GLU A 95 13.96 2.79 12.24
N MET A 96 12.88 3.22 11.60
CA MET A 96 11.98 2.31 10.87
C MET A 96 12.62 1.66 9.64
N ASP A 97 13.53 2.35 8.95
CA ASP A 97 14.27 1.76 7.83
C ASP A 97 15.41 0.84 8.28
N SER A 98 15.98 1.07 9.46
CA SER A 98 17.10 0.30 10.00
C SER A 98 16.65 -1.01 10.67
N ALA A 99 15.40 -1.09 11.15
CA ALA A 99 14.86 -2.30 11.77
C ALA A 99 14.41 -3.32 10.70
N PRO A 100 14.99 -4.53 10.63
CA PRO A 100 14.51 -5.56 9.72
C PRO A 100 13.11 -6.02 10.15
N THR A 101 12.16 -6.01 9.21
CA THR A 101 10.72 -6.28 9.36
C THR A 101 10.37 -7.73 9.75
N VAL A 102 11.31 -8.50 10.28
CA VAL A 102 11.06 -9.88 10.69
C VAL A 102 11.01 -9.87 12.22
N THR A 103 9.81 -9.97 12.79
CA THR A 103 9.46 -10.70 14.05
C THR A 103 8.20 -10.12 14.74
N SER A 104 7.87 -8.83 14.63
CA SER A 104 6.85 -8.22 15.54
C SER A 104 5.44 -8.00 14.97
N CYS A 105 5.19 -8.31 13.69
CA CYS A 105 3.90 -7.95 13.05
C CYS A 105 2.72 -8.84 13.49
N GLY A 106 2.98 -10.09 13.90
CA GLY A 106 1.94 -11.00 14.38
C GLY A 106 1.32 -10.57 15.72
N GLU A 107 2.13 -10.12 16.68
CA GLU A 107 1.65 -9.68 18.00
C GLU A 107 1.10 -8.25 18.01
N ARG A 108 1.60 -7.34 17.16
CA ARG A 108 1.14 -5.94 17.14
C ARG A 108 -0.15 -5.73 16.36
N ALA A 109 -0.42 -6.51 15.31
CA ALA A 109 -1.64 -6.38 14.53
C ALA A 109 -2.90 -6.69 15.36
N GLY A 110 -2.85 -7.72 16.21
CA GLY A 110 -3.96 -8.06 17.12
C GLY A 110 -4.26 -7.00 18.17
N ARG A 111 -3.25 -6.18 18.55
CA ARG A 111 -3.44 -5.07 19.50
C ARG A 111 -4.01 -3.81 18.83
N LEU A 112 -3.87 -3.70 17.51
CA LEU A 112 -4.26 -2.53 16.72
C LEU A 112 -5.76 -2.53 16.37
N GLU A 113 -6.33 -3.70 16.11
CA GLU A 113 -7.77 -3.84 15.83
C GLU A 113 -8.64 -3.45 17.04
N GLY A 114 -8.17 -3.78 18.25
CA GLY A 114 -8.85 -3.38 19.51
C GLY A 114 -8.81 -1.87 19.79
N SER A 115 -7.88 -1.14 19.16
CA SER A 115 -7.74 0.32 19.33
C SER A 115 -8.49 1.13 18.25
N LEU A 116 -8.90 0.51 17.14
CA LEU A 116 -9.51 1.20 16.00
C LEU A 116 -11.04 1.34 16.09
N VAL A 117 -11.68 0.73 17.10
CA VAL A 117 -13.16 0.71 17.26
C VAL A 117 -13.68 1.89 18.11
N LYS A 118 -12.84 2.84 18.53
CA LYS A 118 -13.26 3.98 19.38
C LYS A 118 -12.81 5.33 18.84
N HIS A 119 -13.38 5.79 17.73
CA HIS A 119 -13.59 7.24 17.57
C HIS A 119 -14.53 7.53 16.39
N ASP A 120 -15.82 7.68 16.68
CA ASP A 120 -16.73 8.37 15.77
C ASP A 120 -17.75 9.18 16.59
N ASN A 121 -17.48 10.48 16.77
CA ASN A 121 -18.53 11.50 16.77
C ASN A 121 -17.97 12.94 16.62
N LYS A 122 -18.34 13.51 15.47
CA LYS A 122 -18.50 14.93 15.06
C LYS A 122 -17.99 16.09 15.93
N GLY A 123 -17.32 17.02 15.25
CA GLY A 123 -17.35 18.45 15.56
C GLY A 123 -16.39 19.28 14.69
N GLU A 124 -16.91 20.00 13.68
CA GLU A 124 -16.19 21.05 12.96
C GLU A 124 -15.84 22.23 13.88
N SER A 125 -14.64 22.81 13.73
CA SER A 125 -14.43 24.21 13.31
C SER A 125 -13.00 24.70 13.58
N ASN A 126 -12.62 25.68 12.76
CA ASN A 126 -11.62 26.73 13.02
C ASN A 126 -10.16 26.44 12.62
N GLY A 127 -9.59 27.39 11.88
CA GLY A 127 -8.27 27.31 11.25
C GLY A 127 -7.12 27.28 12.25
N LYS A 128 -6.77 26.09 12.71
CA LYS A 128 -5.54 25.79 13.45
C LYS A 128 -4.56 25.13 12.49
N PHE A 129 -3.29 25.56 12.52
CA PHE A 129 -2.23 24.88 11.79
C PHE A 129 -2.07 23.48 12.39
N ASP A 130 -2.71 22.48 11.78
CA ASP A 130 -2.57 21.07 12.14
C ASP A 130 -1.21 20.58 11.59
N PRO A 131 -0.21 20.33 12.46
CA PRO A 131 1.07 19.79 12.02
C PRO A 131 0.88 18.41 11.37
N GLU A 132 -0.07 17.60 11.84
CA GLU A 132 -0.40 16.29 11.25
C GLU A 132 -0.84 16.41 9.78
N LYS A 133 -1.87 17.21 9.47
CA LYS A 133 -2.42 17.32 8.10
C LYS A 133 -1.46 17.86 7.05
N ARG A 134 -0.40 18.59 7.43
CA ARG A 134 0.57 19.18 6.48
C ARG A 134 1.87 18.38 6.39
N ILE A 135 2.22 17.64 7.43
CA ILE A 135 3.36 16.71 7.43
C ILE A 135 3.07 15.51 6.51
N ASP A 136 1.81 15.07 6.43
CA ASP A 136 1.37 13.94 5.60
C ASP A 136 1.59 14.13 4.10
N LEU A 137 1.61 15.38 3.61
CA LEU A 137 1.77 15.67 2.18
C LEU A 137 3.21 15.53 1.67
N HIS A 138 4.21 15.43 2.55
CA HIS A 138 5.62 15.44 2.17
C HIS A 138 6.48 14.39 2.88
N LEU A 139 5.91 13.48 3.68
CA LEU A 139 6.71 12.42 4.26
C LEU A 139 7.06 11.37 3.20
N PRO A 140 8.34 11.13 2.89
CA PRO A 140 8.74 10.13 1.91
C PRO A 140 8.52 8.73 2.49
N VAL A 141 7.29 8.22 2.50
CA VAL A 141 7.01 6.84 2.89
C VAL A 141 7.63 5.92 1.84
N ARG A 142 8.83 5.41 2.15
CA ARG A 142 9.54 4.53 1.22
C ARG A 142 8.98 3.13 1.29
N VAL A 143 8.43 2.63 0.20
CA VAL A 143 7.96 1.23 0.15
C VAL A 143 9.17 0.31 0.00
N ASN A 144 9.35 -0.65 0.90
CA ASN A 144 10.41 -1.66 0.77
C ASN A 144 9.87 -2.84 -0.03
N GLU A 145 10.57 -3.27 -1.08
CA GLU A 145 10.11 -4.40 -1.88
C GLU A 145 10.14 -5.71 -1.10
N GLN A 146 8.96 -6.27 -0.80
CA GLN A 146 8.85 -7.51 -0.06
C GLN A 146 8.91 -8.72 -1.01
N LYS A 147 10.08 -9.36 -1.10
CA LYS A 147 10.27 -10.59 -1.90
C LYS A 147 9.51 -11.80 -1.37
N VAL A 148 9.32 -11.85 -0.05
CA VAL A 148 8.68 -12.99 0.65
C VAL A 148 7.20 -13.12 0.29
N SER A 149 6.50 -12.01 0.03
CA SER A 149 5.06 -12.03 -0.29
C SER A 149 4.80 -12.76 -1.61
N ASN A 150 5.60 -12.48 -2.65
CA ASN A 150 5.49 -13.16 -3.94
C ASN A 150 5.85 -14.65 -3.86
N PHE A 151 6.86 -15.00 -3.05
CA PHE A 151 7.25 -16.39 -2.81
C PHE A 151 6.17 -17.18 -2.06
N LEU A 152 5.60 -16.59 -1.00
CA LEU A 152 4.52 -17.24 -0.26
C LEU A 152 3.27 -17.40 -1.12
N GLN A 153 2.98 -16.42 -1.98
CA GLN A 153 1.88 -16.51 -2.94
C GLN A 153 2.09 -17.65 -3.94
N SER A 154 3.29 -17.82 -4.51
CA SER A 154 3.54 -18.91 -5.45
C SER A 154 3.45 -20.28 -4.78
N VAL A 155 3.93 -20.41 -3.54
CA VAL A 155 3.77 -21.63 -2.74
C VAL A 155 2.28 -21.92 -2.46
N ALA A 156 1.51 -20.90 -2.08
CA ALA A 156 0.08 -21.04 -1.83
C ALA A 156 -0.70 -21.45 -3.10
N VAL A 157 -0.35 -20.89 -4.26
CA VAL A 157 -0.95 -21.31 -5.55
C VAL A 157 -0.57 -22.75 -5.89
N GLY A 158 0.66 -23.17 -5.63
CA GLY A 158 1.08 -24.57 -5.78
C GLY A 158 0.26 -25.51 -4.89
N LEU A 159 0.05 -25.14 -3.62
CA LEU A 159 -0.79 -25.89 -2.69
C LEU A 159 -2.27 -25.89 -3.09
N ALA A 160 -2.76 -24.81 -3.69
CA ALA A 160 -4.13 -24.69 -4.17
C ALA A 160 -4.47 -25.74 -5.24
N ILE A 161 -3.48 -26.19 -6.03
CA ILE A 161 -3.66 -27.29 -6.99
C ILE A 161 -4.01 -28.59 -6.25
N CYS A 162 -3.38 -28.88 -5.11
CA CYS A 162 -3.71 -30.04 -4.27
C CYS A 162 -5.11 -29.91 -3.64
N ILE A 163 -5.53 -28.70 -3.29
CA ILE A 163 -6.82 -28.39 -2.66
C ILE A 163 -7.94 -28.16 -3.70
N MET A 164 -7.66 -28.31 -4.99
CA MET A 164 -8.60 -28.03 -6.08
C MET A 164 -9.93 -28.80 -5.94
N SER A 165 -9.91 -30.00 -5.34
CA SER A 165 -11.11 -30.79 -5.04
C SER A 165 -12.08 -30.03 -4.11
N MET A 166 -11.57 -29.29 -3.13
CA MET A 166 -12.39 -28.51 -2.19
C MET A 166 -12.79 -27.14 -2.77
N ILE A 167 -11.92 -26.49 -3.55
CA ILE A 167 -12.18 -25.17 -4.16
C ILE A 167 -13.36 -25.20 -5.14
N LYS A 168 -13.65 -26.35 -5.77
CA LYS A 168 -14.81 -26.52 -6.66
C LYS A 168 -16.17 -26.30 -5.97
N MET A 169 -16.21 -26.33 -4.64
CA MET A 169 -17.43 -26.14 -3.86
C MET A 169 -17.82 -24.66 -3.71
N ILE A 170 -16.94 -23.74 -4.14
CA ILE A 170 -17.20 -22.29 -4.11
C ILE A 170 -18.11 -21.92 -5.28
N PRO A 171 -19.29 -21.31 -5.03
CA PRO A 171 -20.20 -20.90 -6.08
C PRO A 171 -19.59 -19.78 -6.92
N THR A 172 -19.75 -19.87 -8.24
CA THR A 172 -19.22 -18.90 -9.20
C THR A 172 -19.79 -17.49 -9.01
N SER A 173 -20.94 -17.35 -8.36
CA SER A 173 -21.56 -16.06 -8.00
C SER A 173 -20.67 -15.19 -7.11
N ILE A 174 -19.89 -15.79 -6.20
CA ILE A 174 -18.99 -15.06 -5.30
C ILE A 174 -17.86 -14.41 -6.12
N LEU A 175 -17.38 -15.10 -7.16
CA LEU A 175 -16.32 -14.58 -8.02
C LEU A 175 -16.77 -13.35 -8.81
N TRP A 176 -18.02 -13.32 -9.28
CA TRP A 176 -18.60 -12.13 -9.91
C TRP A 176 -18.70 -10.94 -8.95
N GLY A 177 -19.07 -11.19 -7.69
CA GLY A 177 -19.06 -10.16 -6.65
C GLY A 177 -17.65 -9.60 -6.38
N TYR A 178 -16.66 -10.49 -6.32
CA TYR A 178 -15.25 -10.09 -6.17
C TYR A 178 -14.74 -9.28 -7.37
N PHE A 179 -15.07 -9.70 -8.60
CA PHE A 179 -14.72 -8.94 -9.81
C PHE A 179 -15.37 -7.56 -9.83
N ALA A 180 -16.65 -7.45 -9.44
CA ALA A 180 -17.33 -6.16 -9.33
C ALA A 180 -16.66 -5.27 -8.28
N TYR A 181 -16.32 -5.82 -7.12
CA TYR A 181 -15.63 -5.10 -6.04
C TYR A 181 -14.25 -4.59 -6.46
N MET A 182 -13.41 -5.45 -7.06
CA MET A 182 -12.10 -5.02 -7.57
C MET A 182 -12.24 -3.96 -8.67
N GLY A 183 -13.27 -4.09 -9.52
CA GLY A 183 -13.59 -3.10 -10.54
C GLY A 183 -13.90 -1.74 -9.92
N SER A 184 -14.81 -1.68 -8.94
CA SER A 184 -15.18 -0.43 -8.28
C SER A 184 -14.02 0.21 -7.51
N GLU A 185 -13.21 -0.60 -6.80
CA GLU A 185 -12.05 -0.11 -6.04
C GLU A 185 -10.95 0.46 -6.95
N SER A 186 -10.89 0.03 -8.21
CA SER A 186 -9.90 0.54 -9.17
C SER A 186 -10.22 1.93 -9.73
N LEU A 187 -11.46 2.42 -9.55
CA LEU A 187 -11.94 3.66 -10.17
C LEU A 187 -11.48 4.96 -9.48
N PRO A 188 -11.54 5.10 -8.14
CA PRO A 188 -11.20 6.37 -7.46
C PRO A 188 -9.77 6.83 -7.73
N ASP A 189 -8.83 5.89 -7.87
CA ASP A 189 -7.41 6.17 -8.07
C ASP A 189 -7.02 6.43 -9.53
N ASN A 190 -7.99 6.57 -10.43
CA ASN A 190 -7.72 6.89 -11.83
C ASN A 190 -8.00 8.37 -12.09
N GLN A 191 -6.95 9.13 -12.43
CA GLN A 191 -7.06 10.54 -12.82
C GLN A 191 -8.09 10.76 -13.94
N PHE A 192 -8.25 9.78 -14.85
CA PHE A 192 -9.28 9.85 -15.88
C PHE A 192 -10.69 9.77 -15.29
N TRP A 193 -10.92 8.90 -14.31
CA TRP A 193 -12.22 8.75 -13.65
C TRP A 193 -12.57 10.00 -12.83
N GLU A 194 -11.61 10.55 -12.09
CA GLU A 194 -11.79 11.83 -11.38
C GLU A 194 -12.18 12.95 -12.36
N ARG A 195 -11.51 13.06 -13.51
CA ARG A 195 -11.82 14.06 -14.54
C ARG A 195 -13.18 13.82 -15.18
N MET A 196 -13.56 12.56 -15.39
CA MET A 196 -14.87 12.19 -15.91
C MET A 196 -15.98 12.56 -14.92
N LEU A 197 -15.76 12.33 -13.61
CA LEU A 197 -16.65 12.79 -12.55
C LEU A 197 -16.73 14.32 -12.52
N MET A 198 -15.60 15.03 -12.66
CA MET A 198 -15.57 16.49 -12.73
C MET A 198 -16.35 17.07 -13.94
N LEU A 199 -16.56 16.28 -15.00
CA LEU A 199 -17.43 16.65 -16.12
C LEU A 199 -18.91 16.64 -15.71
N LEU A 200 -19.31 15.65 -14.89
CA LEU A 200 -20.68 15.47 -14.41
C LEU A 200 -21.01 16.36 -13.21
N VAL A 201 -20.01 16.77 -12.43
CA VAL A 201 -20.19 17.68 -11.29
C VAL A 201 -20.44 19.10 -11.79
N PRO A 202 -21.53 19.76 -11.31
CA PRO A 202 -21.85 21.12 -11.73
C PRO A 202 -20.75 22.12 -11.36
N PRO A 203 -20.48 23.14 -12.20
CA PRO A 203 -19.35 24.07 -12.01
C PRO A 203 -19.31 24.75 -10.64
N ARG A 204 -20.48 25.02 -10.05
CA ARG A 204 -20.63 25.65 -8.72
C ARG A 204 -20.04 24.83 -7.57
N ARG A 205 -19.92 23.52 -7.71
CA ARG A 205 -19.35 22.64 -6.67
C ARG A 205 -17.87 22.31 -6.86
N ARG A 206 -17.24 22.77 -7.96
CA ARG A 206 -15.84 22.48 -8.29
C ARG A 206 -14.82 23.36 -7.55
N PHE A 207 -15.23 24.52 -7.04
CA PHE A 207 -14.34 25.53 -6.45
C PHE A 207 -14.59 25.75 -4.95
N LYS A 208 -15.04 24.72 -4.23
CA LYS A 208 -15.37 24.81 -2.81
C LYS A 208 -14.31 24.14 -1.95
#